data_AF-A0A7W5VDB8-F1
#
_entry.id   AF-A0A7W5VDB8-F1
#
_cell.length_a   1.000
_cell.length_b   1.000
_cell.length_c   1.000
_cell.angle_alpha   90.00
_cell.angle_beta   90.00
_cell.angle_gamma   90.00
#
_symmetry.space_group_name_H-M   'P 1'
#
loop_
_entity.id
_entity.type
_entity.pdbx_description
1 polymer ?
#
loop_
_entity_poly.entity_id
_entity_poly.type
_entity_poly.pdbx_seq_one_letter_code
_entity_poly.pdbx_strand_id
1 'polypeptide(L)'
;MQRFERLTLEEARTLSRNQLLPRIEDEQKYWYERINGGQMRVGDDRAFKTFNEIMHVVINPDTRAPQDQDYWTKPLGELGDL
;
A
#
# COMPACT_ATOMS: atom_id res chain seq x y z
N MET A 1 21.78 0.59 -8.03
CA MET A 1 20.31 0.66 -7.88
C MET A 1 20.02 0.39 -6.41
N GLN A 2 19.51 1.39 -5.69
CA GLN A 2 19.12 1.24 -4.29
C GLN A 2 18.08 0.12 -4.23
N ARG A 3 18.24 -0.85 -3.32
CA ARG A 3 17.23 -1.89 -3.15
C ARG A 3 15.93 -1.19 -2.75
N PHE A 4 14.88 -1.41 -3.52
CA PHE A 4 13.55 -0.93 -3.17
C PHE A 4 13.18 -1.49 -1.78
N GLU A 5 12.97 -0.60 -0.83
CA GLU A 5 12.64 -0.91 0.55
C GLU A 5 11.17 -0.56 0.81
N ARG A 6 10.37 -1.59 1.12
CA ARG A 6 8.94 -1.45 1.38
C ARG A 6 8.71 -0.56 2.60
N LEU A 7 7.67 0.27 2.56
CA LEU A 7 7.18 0.96 3.75
C LEU A 7 6.63 -0.06 4.75
N THR A 8 6.90 0.20 6.02
CA THR A 8 6.31 -0.50 7.14
C THR A 8 5.18 0.33 7.79
N LEU A 9 4.28 -0.34 8.51
CA LEU A 9 3.23 0.33 9.27
C LEU A 9 3.79 1.24 10.39
N GLU A 10 4.98 0.93 10.91
CA GLU A 10 5.63 1.75 11.93
C GLU A 10 6.17 3.05 11.32
N GLU A 11 6.84 2.97 10.18
CA GLU A 11 7.27 4.14 9.41
C GLU A 11 6.08 5.00 9.00
N ALA A 12 4.95 4.37 8.64
CA ALA A 12 3.73 5.08 8.30
C ALA A 12 3.18 5.95 9.44
N ARG A 13 3.42 5.56 10.69
CA ARG A 13 2.95 6.25 11.90
C ARG A 13 3.95 7.24 12.47
N THR A 14 5.23 7.10 12.14
CA THR A 14 6.33 7.84 12.77
C THR A 14 6.98 8.87 11.85
N LEU A 15 6.96 8.65 10.54
CA LEU A 15 7.53 9.58 9.57
C LEU A 15 6.63 10.80 9.36
N SER A 16 7.26 11.95 9.14
CA SER A 16 6.55 13.15 8.71
C SER A 16 6.07 12.99 7.27
N ARG A 17 5.00 13.72 6.90
CA ARG A 17 4.42 13.71 5.54
C ARG A 17 5.48 13.88 4.44
N ASN A 18 6.44 14.80 4.63
CA ASN A 18 7.48 15.09 3.64
C ASN A 18 8.48 13.95 3.44
N GLN A 19 8.68 13.11 4.45
CA GLN A 19 9.55 11.93 4.37
C GLN A 19 8.81 10.71 3.79
N LEU A 20 7.50 10.70 4.00
CA LEU A 20 6.64 9.57 3.70
C LEU A 20 6.09 9.63 2.26
N LEU A 21 5.80 10.83 1.75
CA LEU A 21 5.30 11.04 0.38
C LEU A 21 6.22 10.42 -0.69
N PRO A 22 7.55 10.68 -0.69
CA PRO A 22 8.44 10.13 -1.72
C PRO A 22 8.50 8.60 -1.68
N ARG A 23 8.44 8.01 -0.48
CA ARG A 23 8.47 6.55 -0.31
C ARG A 23 7.17 5.89 -0.77
N ILE A 24 6.03 6.55 -0.54
CA ILE A 24 4.73 6.09 -1.05
C ILE A 24 4.74 6.12 -2.57
N GLU A 25 5.23 7.19 -3.18
CA GLU A 25 5.29 7.32 -4.65
C GLU A 25 6.16 6.21 -5.26
N ASP A 26 7.32 5.93 -4.66
CA ASP A 26 8.21 4.85 -5.09
C ASP A 26 7.54 3.47 -4.99
N GLU A 27 6.85 3.19 -3.88
CA GLU A 27 6.16 1.90 -3.69
C GLU A 27 4.91 1.77 -4.56
N GLN A 28 4.15 2.85 -4.76
CA GLN A 28 3.01 2.87 -5.66
C GLN A 28 3.46 2.61 -7.10
N LYS A 29 4.57 3.23 -7.53
CA LYS A 29 5.15 2.98 -8.86
C LYS A 29 5.62 1.54 -9.01
N TYR A 30 6.30 0.99 -8.00
CA TYR A 30 6.70 -0.42 -7.98
C TYR A 30 5.50 -1.36 -8.16
N TRP A 31 4.41 -1.13 -7.43
CA TRP A 31 3.21 -1.95 -7.53
C TRP A 31 2.50 -1.78 -8.87
N TYR A 32 2.41 -0.56 -9.40
CA TYR A 32 1.84 -0.30 -10.71
C TYR A 32 2.60 -1.04 -11.82
N GLU A 33 3.94 -0.99 -11.82
CA GLU A 33 4.77 -1.70 -12.78
C GLU A 33 4.61 -3.23 -12.67
N ARG A 34 4.58 -3.76 -11.43
CA ARG A 34 4.37 -5.19 -11.17
C ARG A 34 3.01 -5.69 -11.65
N ILE A 35 1.94 -4.96 -11.33
CA ILE A 35 0.56 -5.34 -11.66
C ILE A 35 0.34 -5.26 -13.17
N ASN A 36 0.69 -4.13 -13.79
CA ASN A 36 0.51 -3.96 -15.24
C ASN A 36 1.44 -4.83 -16.06
N GLY A 37 2.62 -5.15 -15.54
CA GLY A 37 3.55 -6.08 -16.17
C GLY A 37 3.16 -7.56 -15.99
N GLY A 38 2.11 -7.88 -15.23
CA GLY A 38 1.74 -9.26 -14.91
C GLY A 38 2.81 -10.00 -14.10
N GLN A 39 3.65 -9.28 -13.35
CA GLN A 39 4.81 -9.79 -12.62
C GLN A 39 4.52 -10.07 -11.14
N MET A 40 3.24 -10.22 -10.77
CA MET A 40 2.83 -10.57 -9.41
C MET A 40 3.33 -11.99 -9.07
N ARG A 41 3.99 -12.13 -7.93
CA ARG A 41 4.49 -13.43 -7.43
C ARG A 41 3.67 -13.89 -6.24
N VAL A 42 3.68 -15.19 -6.00
CA VAL A 42 3.11 -15.78 -4.77
C VAL A 42 3.77 -15.12 -3.55
N GLY A 43 2.96 -14.49 -2.71
CA GLY A 43 3.40 -13.74 -1.53
C GLY A 43 3.48 -12.22 -1.71
N ASP A 44 3.40 -11.70 -2.94
CA ASP A 44 3.26 -10.26 -3.18
C ASP A 44 1.90 -9.73 -2.69
N ASP A 45 0.86 -10.59 -2.64
CA ASP A 45 -0.47 -10.21 -2.14
C ASP A 45 -0.43 -9.67 -0.71
N ARG A 46 0.31 -10.34 0.19
CA ARG A 46 0.41 -9.89 1.58
C ARG A 46 1.08 -8.52 1.68
N ALA A 47 2.13 -8.31 0.89
CA ALA A 47 2.87 -7.06 0.88
C ALA A 47 2.04 -5.90 0.28
N PHE A 48 1.28 -6.18 -0.78
CA PHE A 48 0.39 -5.21 -1.38
C PHE A 48 -0.77 -4.83 -0.44
N LYS A 49 -1.29 -5.80 0.33
CA LYS A 49 -2.26 -5.52 1.40
C LYS A 49 -1.68 -4.58 2.45
N THR A 50 -0.48 -4.87 2.96
CA THR A 50 0.20 -4.00 3.94
C THR A 50 0.43 -2.59 3.40
N PHE A 51 0.86 -2.45 2.14
CA PHE A 51 1.04 -1.13 1.53
C PHE A 51 -0.28 -0.34 1.47
N ASN A 52 -1.39 -0.98 1.11
CA ASN A 52 -2.68 -0.31 1.12
C ASN A 52 -3.18 0.02 2.53
N GLU A 53 -2.91 -0.82 3.54
CA GLU A 53 -3.20 -0.45 4.94
C GLU A 53 -2.43 0.81 5.35
N ILE A 54 -1.18 0.94 4.91
CA ILE A 54 -0.36 2.15 5.10
C ILE A 54 -1.01 3.34 4.39
N MET A 55 -1.46 3.19 3.14
CA MET A 55 -2.17 4.26 2.43
C MET A 55 -3.42 4.74 3.18
N HIS A 56 -4.20 3.82 3.74
CA HIS A 56 -5.39 4.16 4.56
C HIS A 56 -5.00 4.96 5.80
N VAL A 57 -3.97 4.55 6.54
CA VAL A 57 -3.47 5.28 7.72
C VAL A 57 -2.99 6.69 7.34
N VAL A 58 -2.36 6.83 6.18
CA VAL A 58 -1.74 8.09 5.74
C VAL A 58 -2.76 9.08 5.20
N ILE A 59 -3.74 8.60 4.42
CA ILE A 59 -4.81 9.43 3.86
C ILE A 59 -5.80 9.83 4.96
N ASN A 60 -6.02 8.93 5.91
CA ASN A 60 -7.11 8.99 6.88
C ASN A 60 -6.60 8.61 8.29
N PRO A 61 -5.77 9.47 8.92
CA PRO A 61 -5.11 9.14 10.19
C PRO A 61 -6.09 8.93 11.36
N ASP A 62 -7.26 9.57 11.31
CA ASP A 62 -8.32 9.43 12.33
C ASP A 62 -9.22 8.22 12.10
N THR A 63 -9.17 7.62 10.92
CA THR A 63 -9.95 6.43 10.59
C THR A 63 -9.07 5.21 10.82
N ARG A 64 -9.42 4.39 11.82
CA ARG A 64 -8.79 3.07 11.98
C ARG A 64 -8.91 2.36 10.62
N ALA A 65 -7.78 1.89 10.08
CA ALA A 65 -7.71 1.11 8.83
C ALA A 65 -8.92 0.19 8.71
N PRO A 66 -9.53 0.04 7.51
CA PRO A 66 -10.82 -0.62 7.37
C PRO A 66 -10.84 -1.90 8.20
N GLN A 67 -11.63 -1.88 9.28
CA GLN A 67 -11.81 -3.05 10.16
C GLN A 67 -12.56 -4.16 9.46
N ASP A 68 -13.05 -3.86 8.25
CA ASP A 68 -13.81 -4.75 7.41
C ASP A 68 -12.88 -5.78 6.78
N GLN A 69 -12.85 -6.97 7.37
CA GLN A 69 -12.14 -8.14 6.82
C GLN A 69 -12.58 -8.43 5.38
N ASP A 70 -13.78 -7.99 4.99
CA ASP A 70 -14.35 -8.14 3.65
C ASP A 70 -13.82 -7.12 2.62
N TYR A 71 -13.11 -6.07 3.03
CA TYR A 71 -12.41 -5.18 2.08
C TYR A 71 -11.36 -5.94 1.26
N TRP A 72 -10.72 -6.93 1.90
CA TRP A 72 -9.64 -7.73 1.31
C TRP A 72 -10.10 -8.99 0.58
N THR A 73 -11.39 -9.30 0.62
CA THR A 73 -11.99 -10.43 -0.12
C THR A 73 -12.50 -9.99 -1.50
N LYS A 74 -12.66 -8.68 -1.71
CA LYS A 74 -13.03 -8.13 -3.02
C LYS A 74 -11.87 -8.21 -4.02
N PRO A 75 -12.14 -8.66 -5.26
CA PRO A 75 -11.15 -8.59 -6.34
C PRO A 75 -10.68 -7.14 -6.52
N LEU A 76 -9.40 -6.93 -6.85
CA LEU A 76 -8.81 -5.60 -7.00
C LEU A 76 -9.57 -4.67 -7.97
N GLY A 77 -10.30 -5.24 -8.93
CA GLY A 77 -11.15 -4.50 -9.87
C GLY A 77 -12.45 -3.93 -9.29
N GLU A 78 -12.84 -4.34 -8.08
CA GLU A 78 -14.07 -3.88 -7.39
C GLU A 78 -13.77 -2.91 -6.23
N LEU A 79 -12.52 -2.49 -6.07
CA LEU A 79 -12.10 -1.50 -5.06
C LEU A 79 -12.31 -0.05 -5.53
N GLY A 80 -12.90 0.17 -6.70
CA GLY A 80 -13.10 1.47 -7.31
C GLY A 80 -14.57 1.83 -7.46
N ASP A 81 -15.17 2.33 -6.38
CA ASP A 81 -16.25 3.31 -6.41
C ASP A 81 -16.17 4.06 -5.08
N LEU A 82 -15.33 5.10 -5.06
CA LEU A 82 -15.27 6.12 -4.02
C LEU A 82 -15.72 7.45 -4.61
#